data_AF-A0A949XTY3-F1
#
_entry.id   AF-A0A949XTY3-F1
#
_cell.length_a   1.000
_cell.length_b   1.000
_cell.length_c   1.000
_cell.angle_alpha   90.00
_cell.angle_beta   90.00
_cell.angle_gamma   90.00
#
_symmetry.space_group_name_H-M   'P 1'
#
loop_
_entity.id
_entity.type
_entity.pdbx_description
1 polymer ?
#
loop_
_entity_poly.entity_id
_entity_poly.type
_entity_poly.pdbx_seq_one_letter_code
_entity_poly.pdbx_strand_id
1 'polypeptide(L)' 'MATSDAEALLVQQVRAGDASAWRQLIERYEGRLLAFVDSRLHDRAASEDVVQETFIG' A
#
# COMPACT_ATOMS: atom_id res chain seq x y z
N MET A 1 13.82 -2.07 15.97
CA MET A 1 14.88 -1.98 14.93
C MET A 1 14.63 -2.97 13.79
N ALA A 2 14.26 -4.23 14.03
CA ALA A 2 14.00 -5.21 12.96
C ALA A 2 12.89 -4.84 11.94
N THR A 3 11.87 -4.06 12.33
CA THR A 3 10.80 -3.64 11.42
C THR A 3 11.31 -2.69 10.33
N SER A 4 12.22 -1.78 10.67
CA SER A 4 12.74 -0.76 9.76
C SER A 4 13.58 -1.38 8.64
N ASP A 5 14.43 -2.35 8.99
CA ASP A 5 15.30 -3.03 8.01
C ASP A 5 14.49 -3.93 7.08
N ALA A 6 13.46 -4.61 7.60
CA ALA A 6 12.55 -5.41 6.78
C ALA A 6 11.71 -4.54 5.82
N GLU A 7 11.24 -3.37 6.28
CA GLU A 7 10.55 -2.40 5.42
C GLU A 7 11.49 -1.81 4.36
N ALA A 8 12.73 -1.48 4.73
CA ALA A 8 13.73 -0.99 3.78
C ALA A 8 14.04 -2.03 2.69
N LEU A 9 14.20 -3.30 3.08
CA LEU A 9 14.42 -4.40 2.14
C LEU A 9 13.22 -4.61 1.21
N LEU A 10 12.00 -4.57 1.75
CA LEU A 10 10.77 -4.66 0.95
C LEU A 10 10.72 -3.56 -0.11
N VAL A 11 11.02 -2.31 0.28
CA VAL A 11 11.07 -1.17 -0.64
C VAL A 11 12.15 -1.36 -1.71
N GLN A 12 13.31 -1.88 -1.35
CA GLN A 12 14.37 -2.19 -2.33
C GLN A 12 13.93 -3.24 -3.36
N GLN A 13 13.28 -4.32 -2.92
CA GLN A 13 12.78 -5.37 -3.81
C GLN A 13 11.68 -4.86 -4.75
N VAL A 14 10.76 -4.04 -4.24
CA VAL A 14 9.74 -3.37 -5.06
C VAL A 14 10.39 -2.51 -6.14
N ARG A 15 11.41 -1.72 -5.79
CA ARG A 15 12.16 -0.90 -6.76
C ARG A 15 12.93 -1.72 -7.80
N ALA A 16 13.29 -2.96 -7.45
CA ALA A 16 13.92 -3.91 -8.38
C ALA A 16 12.91 -4.63 -9.30
N GLY A 17 11.60 -4.36 -9.17
CA GLY A 17 10.55 -4.97 -10.00
C GLY A 17 10.06 -6.32 -9.50
N ASP A 18 10.33 -6.69 -8.24
CA ASP A 18 9.84 -7.94 -7.66
C ASP A 18 8.32 -7.89 -7.43
N ALA A 19 7.58 -8.66 -8.23
CA ALA A 19 6.12 -8.73 -8.16
C ALA A 19 5.59 -9.36 -6.85
N SER A 20 6.39 -10.21 -6.18
CA SER A 20 6.04 -10.76 -4.86
C SER A 20 6.20 -9.71 -3.78
N ALA A 21 7.28 -8.93 -3.83
CA ALA A 21 7.48 -7.79 -2.93
C ALA A 21 6.40 -6.73 -3.13
N TRP A 22 5.98 -6.48 -4.37
CA TRP A 22 4.88 -5.58 -4.68
C TRP A 22 3.55 -6.01 -4.04
N ARG A 23 3.19 -7.29 -4.18
CA ARG A 23 1.98 -7.84 -3.53
C ARG A 23 2.04 -7.71 -2.01
N GLN A 24 3.17 -8.04 -1.40
CA GLN A 24 3.36 -7.89 0.05
C GLN A 24 3.22 -6.43 0.51
N LEU A 25 3.67 -5.47 -0.30
CA LEU A 25 3.49 -4.06 -0.01
C LEU A 25 2.00 -3.69 -0.03
N ILE A 26 1.26 -4.09 -1.08
CA ILE A 26 -0.20 -3.84 -1.15
C ILE A 26 -0.91 -4.43 0.07
N GLU A 27 -0.74 -5.73 0.34
CA GLU A 27 -1.40 -6.44 1.46
C GLU A 27 -1.16 -5.75 2.82
N ARG A 28 0.02 -5.14 3.01
CA ARG A 28 0.40 -4.50 4.28
C ARG A 28 -0.14 -3.08 4.46
N TYR A 29 -0.41 -2.36 3.38
CA TYR A 29 -0.78 -0.94 3.44
C TYR A 29 -2.21 -0.67 2.96
N GLU A 30 -2.82 -1.52 2.14
CA GLU A 30 -4.16 -1.31 1.56
C GLU A 30 -5.21 -1.00 2.63
N GLY A 31 -5.36 -1.82 3.67
CA GLY A 31 -6.37 -1.60 4.71
C GLY A 31 -6.20 -0.29 5.48
N ARG A 32 -4.96 0.15 5.72
CA ARG A 32 -4.68 1.42 6.43
C ARG A 32 -4.90 2.63 5.54
N LEU A 33 -4.52 2.54 4.26
CA LEU A 33 -4.80 3.58 3.27
C LEU A 33 -6.31 3.73 3.08
N LEU A 34 -7.03 2.62 3.01
CA LEU A 34 -8.47 2.62 2.86
C LEU A 34 -9.18 3.22 4.06
N ALA A 35 -8.81 2.86 5.30
CA ALA A 35 -9.36 3.51 6.49
C ALA A 35 -9.05 5.02 6.53
N PHE A 36 -7.86 5.42 6.07
CA PHE A 36 -7.45 6.83 6.02
C PHE A 36 -8.26 7.63 4.99
N VAL A 37 -8.51 7.09 3.80
CA VAL A 37 -9.30 7.74 2.75
C VAL A 37 -10.78 7.75 3.13
N ASP A 38 -11.30 6.63 3.64
CA ASP A 38 -12.69 6.48 4.07
C ASP A 38 -13.07 7.48 5.16
N SER A 39 -12.15 7.77 6.11
CA SER A 39 -12.35 8.80 7.15
C SER A 39 -12.51 10.23 6.60
N ARG A 40 -12.22 10.47 5.32
CA ARG A 40 -12.35 11.78 4.65
C ARG A 40 -13.52 11.80 3.69
N LEU A 41 -13.63 10.79 2.84
CA LEU A 41 -14.64 10.76 1.79
C LEU A 41 -16.00 10.29 2.31
N HIS A 42 -16.02 9.45 3.35
CA HIS A 42 -17.23 8.78 3.85
C HIS A 42 -18.05 8.09 2.74
N ASP A 43 -17.36 7.69 1.67
CA ASP A 43 -17.88 6.96 0.53
C ASP A 43 -16.92 5.81 0.27
N ARG A 44 -17.42 4.60 0.50
CA ARG A 44 -16.62 3.39 0.43
C ARG A 44 -16.10 3.12 -0.98
N ALA A 45 -16.93 3.32 -2.00
CA ALA A 45 -16.57 3.04 -3.39
C ALA A 45 -15.51 4.04 -3.87
N ALA A 46 -15.74 5.34 -3.63
CA ALA A 46 -14.76 6.37 -3.96
C ALA A 46 -13.43 6.18 -3.20
N SER A 47 -13.48 5.66 -1.97
CA SER A 47 -12.28 5.37 -1.19
C SER A 47 -11.48 4.19 -1.73
N GLU A 48 -12.17 3.13 -2.18
CA GLU A 48 -11.53 1.99 -2.85
C GLU A 48 -10.86 2.42 -4.16
N ASP A 49 -11.55 3.21 -5.00
CA ASP A 49 -11.02 3.71 -6.26
C ASP A 49 -9.72 4.52 -6.05
N VAL A 50 -9.73 5.46 -5.11
CA VAL A 50 -8.55 6.30 -4.79
C VAL A 50 -7.38 5.45 -4.29
N VAL A 51 -7.63 4.44 -3.45
CA VAL A 51 -6.56 3.55 -2.96
C VAL A 51 -5.99 2.73 -4.10
N GLN A 52 -6.81 2.22 -5.01
CA GLN A 52 -6.32 1.48 -6.17
C GLN A 52 -5.50 2.35 -7.11
N GLU A 53 -5.97 3.56 -7.45
CA GLU A 53 -5.21 4.52 -8.28
C GLU A 53 -3.85 4.84 -7.67
N THR A 54 -3.77 4.96 -6.33
CA THR A 54 -2.51 5.24 -5.63
C THR A 54 -1.47 4.14 -5.81
N PHE A 55 -1.88 2.88 -5.94
CA PHE A 55 -0.96 1.77 -6.20
C PHE A 55 -0.58 1.65 -7.69
N ILE A 56 -1.43 2.09 -8.60
CA ILE A 56 -1.19 2.01 -10.04
C ILE A 56 -0.35 3.19 -10.57
N GLY A 57 -0.36 4.33 -9.85
CA GLY A 57 0.26 5.61 -10.23
C GLY A 57 1.73 5.57 -10.61
#